data_AF-A0A963Y437-F1
#
_entry.id   AF-A0A963Y437-F1
#
_cell.length_a   1.000
_cell.length_b   1.000
_cell.length_c   1.000
_cell.angle_alpha   90.00
_cell.angle_beta   90.00
_cell.angle_gamma   90.00
#
_symmetry.space_group_name_H-M   'P 1'
#
loop_
_entity.id
_entity.type
_entity.pdbx_description
1 polymer ?
#
loop_
_entity_poly.entity_id
_entity_poly.type
_entity_poly.pdbx_seq_one_letter_code
_entity_poly.pdbx_strand_id
1 'polypeptide(L)'
;RIRWIAGGLGKDGGIAALAPHFGSVVKAYLIGHSARDFALQLGDVPHEICETMERAVARAAAEAEPGETVLLAPAAASFDQYRDFERRGEDFAARVQALIGG
;
A
#
# COMPACT_ATOMS: atom_id res chain seq x y z
N ARG A 1 -1.68 -10.70 10.52
CA ARG A 1 -2.73 -9.99 9.76
C ARG A 1 -2.16 -8.64 9.33
N ILE A 2 -2.14 -8.36 8.02
CA ILE A 2 -1.45 -7.19 7.46
C ILE A 2 -2.44 -6.32 6.69
N ARG A 3 -2.41 -5.02 6.94
CA ARG A 3 -3.01 -3.99 6.09
C ARG A 3 -1.93 -3.43 5.19
N TRP A 4 -2.02 -3.72 3.91
CA TRP A 4 -0.93 -3.53 2.97
C TRP A 4 -1.12 -2.26 2.15
N ILE A 5 -0.19 -1.31 2.23
CA ILE A 5 -0.14 -0.17 1.31
C ILE A 5 0.79 -0.53 0.15
N ALA A 6 0.23 -0.58 -1.05
CA ALA A 6 0.93 -0.99 -2.27
C ALA A 6 0.71 0.05 -3.38
N GLY A 7 1.71 0.25 -4.23
CA GLY A 7 1.57 1.22 -5.31
C GLY A 7 2.88 1.70 -5.92
N GLY A 8 2.77 2.37 -7.05
CA GLY A 8 3.88 2.82 -7.89
C GLY A 8 3.86 2.17 -9.27
N LEU A 9 5.00 2.24 -9.98
CA LEU A 9 5.16 1.67 -11.31
C LEU A 9 5.51 0.18 -11.20
N GLY A 10 4.52 -0.68 -11.49
CA GLY A 10 4.74 -2.13 -11.53
C GLY A 10 5.82 -2.51 -12.55
N LYS A 11 6.71 -3.43 -12.18
CA LYS A 11 7.56 -4.14 -13.16
C LYS A 11 6.70 -5.16 -13.92
N ASP A 12 7.23 -5.72 -15.00
CA ASP A 12 6.60 -6.84 -15.70
C ASP A 12 6.20 -7.94 -14.71
N GLY A 13 4.92 -8.32 -14.73
CA GLY A 13 4.32 -9.30 -13.82
C GLY A 13 3.66 -8.74 -12.54
N GLY A 14 3.82 -7.43 -12.26
CA GLY A 14 3.13 -6.75 -11.16
C GLY A 14 3.33 -7.41 -9.79
N ILE A 15 2.22 -7.71 -9.11
CA ILE A 15 2.17 -8.34 -7.78
C ILE A 15 1.75 -9.80 -7.82
N ALA A 16 1.59 -10.40 -9.00
CA ALA A 16 1.14 -11.78 -9.16
C ALA A 16 2.07 -12.79 -8.44
N ALA A 17 3.37 -12.52 -8.39
CA ALA A 17 4.34 -13.35 -7.66
C ALA A 17 4.09 -13.40 -6.14
N LEU A 18 3.37 -12.42 -5.59
CA LEU A 18 3.03 -12.33 -4.17
C LEU A 18 1.72 -13.05 -3.83
N ALA A 19 1.02 -13.64 -4.81
CA ALA A 19 -0.25 -14.34 -4.60
C ALA A 19 -0.22 -15.37 -3.46
N PRO A 20 0.85 -16.18 -3.25
CA PRO A 20 0.91 -17.11 -2.13
C PRO A 20 0.86 -16.44 -0.74
N HIS A 21 1.19 -15.16 -0.64
CA HIS A 21 1.25 -14.40 0.61
C HIS A 21 -0.02 -13.59 0.90
N PHE A 22 -0.95 -13.48 -0.07
CA PHE A 22 -2.18 -12.70 0.06
C PHE A 22 -3.09 -13.19 1.19
N GLY A 23 -3.00 -14.46 1.61
CA GLY A 23 -3.75 -14.96 2.76
C GLY A 23 -3.43 -14.27 4.09
N SER A 24 -2.29 -13.56 4.19
CA SER A 24 -1.96 -12.75 5.37
C SER A 24 -2.48 -11.31 5.29
N VAL A 25 -2.93 -10.88 4.11
CA VAL A 25 -3.40 -9.51 3.83
C VAL A 25 -4.88 -9.41 4.16
N VAL A 26 -5.20 -8.57 5.14
CA VAL A 26 -6.56 -8.24 5.54
C VAL A 26 -7.21 -7.33 4.51
N LYS A 27 -6.48 -6.28 4.10
CA LYS A 27 -6.90 -5.33 3.07
C LYS A 27 -5.68 -4.65 2.44
N ALA A 28 -5.76 -4.39 1.14
CA ALA A 28 -4.76 -3.63 0.39
C ALA A 28 -5.25 -2.20 0.08
N TYR A 29 -4.36 -1.21 0.19
CA TYR A 29 -4.61 0.19 -0.12
C TYR A 29 -3.67 0.61 -1.26
N LEU A 30 -4.26 0.86 -2.43
CA LEU A 30 -3.56 0.97 -3.70
C LEU A 30 -3.34 2.43 -4.07
N ILE A 31 -2.10 2.80 -4.37
CA ILE A 31 -1.69 4.17 -4.74
C ILE A 31 -0.90 4.17 -6.06
N GLY A 32 -0.79 5.34 -6.69
CA GLY A 32 -0.01 5.50 -7.93
C GLY A 32 -0.67 4.91 -9.18
N HIS A 33 0.11 4.89 -10.26
CA HIS A 33 -0.34 4.60 -11.62
C HIS A 33 -0.83 3.16 -11.81
N SER A 34 -0.11 2.17 -11.28
CA SER A 34 -0.48 0.75 -11.41
C SER A 34 -1.53 0.29 -10.38
N ALA A 35 -2.19 1.20 -9.64
CA ALA A 35 -3.19 0.83 -8.64
C ALA A 35 -4.34 -0.01 -9.23
N ARG A 36 -4.77 0.30 -10.45
CA ARG A 36 -5.83 -0.46 -11.13
C ARG A 36 -5.36 -1.86 -11.55
N ASP A 37 -4.15 -1.97 -12.08
CA ASP A 37 -3.57 -3.28 -12.43
C ASP A 37 -3.38 -4.18 -11.21
N PHE A 38 -2.96 -3.60 -10.07
CA PHE A 38 -2.83 -4.33 -8.82
C PHE A 38 -4.18 -4.76 -8.26
N ALA A 39 -5.22 -3.94 -8.37
CA ALA A 39 -6.58 -4.30 -8.00
C ALA A 39 -7.06 -5.56 -8.75
N LEU A 40 -6.79 -5.63 -10.06
CA LEU A 40 -7.12 -6.79 -10.88
C LEU A 40 -6.35 -8.05 -10.45
N GLN A 41 -5.07 -7.91 -10.08
CA GLN A 41 -4.25 -9.04 -9.66
C GLN A 41 -4.54 -9.52 -8.23
N LEU A 42 -5.07 -8.65 -7.37
CA LEU A 42 -5.49 -8.99 -6.01
C LEU A 42 -6.75 -9.85 -5.98
N GLY A 43 -7.60 -9.78 -7.02
CA GLY A 43 -8.83 -10.55 -7.11
C GLY A 43 -9.74 -10.32 -5.90
N ASP A 44 -10.03 -11.39 -5.16
CA ASP A 44 -10.94 -11.39 -4.02
C ASP A 44 -10.35 -10.79 -2.73
N VAL A 45 -9.05 -10.46 -2.71
CA VAL A 45 -8.43 -9.80 -1.56
C VAL A 45 -9.07 -8.42 -1.40
N PRO A 46 -9.61 -8.06 -0.21
CA PRO A 46 -10.19 -6.74 0.01
C PRO A 46 -9.18 -5.66 -0.36
N HIS A 47 -9.59 -4.70 -1.19
CA HIS A 47 -8.70 -3.63 -1.61
C HIS A 47 -9.44 -2.32 -1.87
N GLU A 48 -8.71 -1.21 -1.82
CA GLU A 48 -9.22 0.13 -2.06
C GLU A 48 -8.20 0.94 -2.85
N ILE A 49 -8.64 1.64 -3.90
CA ILE A 49 -7.77 2.56 -4.65
C ILE A 49 -7.81 3.92 -3.95
N CYS A 50 -6.73 4.24 -3.23
CA CYS A 50 -6.60 5.47 -2.44
C CYS A 50 -5.91 6.60 -3.21
N GLU A 51 -5.21 6.29 -4.31
CA GLU A 51 -4.49 7.22 -5.20
C GLU A 51 -3.26 7.91 -4.58
N THR A 52 -3.35 8.33 -3.30
CA THR A 52 -2.29 9.04 -2.57
C THR A 52 -1.90 8.32 -1.28
N MET A 53 -0.64 8.51 -0.86
CA MET A 53 -0.13 7.97 0.41
C MET A 53 -0.95 8.48 1.61
N GLU A 54 -1.40 9.73 1.57
CA GLU A 54 -2.27 10.33 2.61
C GLU A 54 -3.49 9.51 2.89
N ARG A 55 -4.26 9.27 1.82
CA ARG A 55 -5.52 8.55 1.90
C ARG A 55 -5.26 7.12 2.29
N ALA A 56 -4.23 6.48 1.73
CA ALA A 56 -3.89 5.10 2.08
C ALA A 56 -3.58 4.94 3.58
N VAL A 57 -2.73 5.82 4.14
CA VAL A 57 -2.38 5.77 5.57
C VAL A 57 -3.59 6.09 6.45
N ALA A 58 -4.37 7.12 6.12
CA ALA A 58 -5.56 7.48 6.90
C ALA A 58 -6.62 6.37 6.90
N ARG A 59 -6.88 5.74 5.74
CA ARG A 59 -7.83 4.62 5.62
C ARG A 59 -7.32 3.38 6.34
N ALA A 60 -6.04 3.05 6.19
CA ALA A 60 -5.42 1.93 6.87
C ALA A 60 -5.46 2.08 8.38
N ALA A 61 -5.18 3.27 8.90
CA ALA A 61 -5.24 3.57 10.34
C ALA A 61 -6.68 3.54 10.87
N ALA A 62 -7.63 4.14 10.16
CA ALA A 62 -9.04 4.19 10.59
C ALA A 62 -9.70 2.81 10.65
N GLU A 63 -9.26 1.87 9.81
CA GLU A 63 -9.82 0.52 9.78
C GLU A 63 -8.97 -0.49 10.58
N ALA A 64 -7.75 -0.13 10.99
CA ALA A 64 -6.85 -1.03 11.71
C ALA A 64 -7.39 -1.44 13.09
N GLU A 65 -7.30 -2.73 13.38
CA GLU A 65 -7.62 -3.29 14.69
C GLU A 65 -6.35 -3.55 15.52
N PRO A 66 -6.43 -3.57 16.86
CA PRO A 66 -5.33 -3.99 17.72
C PRO A 66 -4.75 -5.36 17.29
N GLY A 67 -3.42 -5.43 17.14
CA GLY A 67 -2.72 -6.62 16.68
C GLY A 67 -2.58 -6.75 15.16
N GLU A 68 -3.09 -5.80 14.39
CA GLU A 68 -2.81 -5.69 12.95
C GLU A 68 -1.58 -4.82 12.67
N THR A 69 -0.92 -5.07 11.54
CA THR A 69 0.23 -4.28 11.08
C THR A 69 -0.13 -3.54 9.80
N VAL A 70 0.04 -2.21 9.79
CA VAL A 70 0.02 -1.42 8.55
C VAL A 70 1.42 -1.45 7.93
N LEU A 71 1.54 -2.06 6.75
CA LEU A 71 2.80 -2.28 6.07
C LEU A 71 2.85 -1.51 4.76
N LEU A 72 3.84 -0.64 4.60
CA LEU A 72 4.23 -0.12 3.29
C LEU A 72 5.23 -1.11 2.65
N ALA A 73 4.78 -1.86 1.64
CA ALA A 73 5.64 -2.79 0.89
C ALA A 73 5.33 -2.67 -0.62
N PRO A 74 5.91 -1.68 -1.30
CA PRO A 74 5.67 -1.44 -2.71
C PRO A 74 6.42 -2.50 -3.51
N ALA A 75 5.70 -3.45 -4.08
CA ALA A 75 6.19 -4.46 -5.03
C ALA A 75 6.67 -3.87 -6.38
N ALA A 76 7.03 -2.58 -6.40
CA ALA A 76 7.20 -1.73 -7.56
C ALA A 76 8.34 -0.74 -7.34
N ALA A 77 9.10 -0.47 -8.42
CA ALA A 77 10.13 0.56 -8.39
C ALA A 77 9.49 1.94 -8.24
N SER A 78 10.01 2.76 -7.34
CA SER A 78 9.56 4.15 -7.15
C SER A 78 9.99 5.01 -8.34
N PHE A 79 9.22 4.99 -9.42
CA PHE A 79 9.47 5.87 -10.58
C PHE A 79 8.21 6.57 -11.10
N ASP A 80 7.10 6.53 -10.35
CA ASP A 80 5.82 7.13 -10.75
C ASP A 80 5.46 8.37 -9.89
N GLN A 81 5.31 8.23 -8.56
CA GLN A 81 4.94 9.37 -7.68
C GLN A 81 6.10 9.99 -6.88
N TYR A 82 7.23 9.29 -6.75
CA TYR A 82 8.37 9.72 -5.94
C TYR A 82 9.66 9.51 -6.72
N ARG A 83 10.60 10.46 -6.57
CA ARG A 83 11.93 10.41 -7.21
C ARG A 83 12.73 9.18 -6.76
N ASP A 84 12.58 8.81 -5.48
CA ASP A 84 13.34 7.73 -4.85
C ASP A 84 12.48 7.01 -3.81
N PHE A 85 12.85 5.76 -3.49
CA PHE A 85 12.17 4.92 -2.50
C PHE A 85 12.17 5.56 -1.11
N GLU A 86 13.24 6.28 -0.77
CA GLU A 86 13.41 6.97 0.51
C GLU A 86 12.33 8.03 0.73
N ARG A 87 12.09 8.89 -0.27
CA ARG A 87 11.07 9.96 -0.20
C ARG A 87 9.66 9.40 0.04
N ARG A 88 9.38 8.21 -0.50
CA ARG A 88 8.10 7.51 -0.29
C ARG A 88 7.99 6.95 1.13
N GLY A 89 9.09 6.38 1.65
CA GLY A 89 9.17 5.91 3.03
C GLY A 89 9.06 7.06 4.03
N GLU A 90 9.71 8.19 3.75
CA GLU A 90 9.61 9.43 4.51
C GLU A 90 8.18 9.96 4.54
N ASP A 91 7.48 10.02 3.40
CA ASP A 91 6.09 10.47 3.35
C ASP A 91 5.15 9.55 4.14
N PHE A 92 5.34 8.24 4.05
CA PHE A 92 4.60 7.28 4.88
C PHE A 92 4.88 7.51 6.37
N ALA A 93 6.14 7.61 6.78
CA ALA A 93 6.51 7.84 8.16
C ALA A 93 5.96 9.17 8.68
N ALA A 94 6.05 10.24 7.90
CA ALA A 94 5.51 11.55 8.24
C ALA A 94 3.98 11.51 8.46
N ARG A 95 3.25 10.81 7.59
CA ARG A 95 1.79 10.63 7.72
C ARG A 95 1.41 9.80 8.93
N VAL A 96 2.14 8.72 9.18
CA VAL A 96 1.93 7.89 10.38
C VAL A 96 2.21 8.71 11.65
N GLN A 97 3.29 9.50 11.68
CA GLN A 97 3.60 10.38 12.82
C GLN A 97 2.52 11.45 13.03
N ALA A 98 2.00 12.06 11.97
CA ALA A 98 0.91 13.02 12.06
C ALA A 98 -0.39 12.42 12.61
N LEU A 99 -0.63 11.12 12.39
CA LEU A 99 -1.78 10.38 12.92
C LEU A 99 -1.62 9.96 14.39
N ILE A 100 -0.40 9.65 14.82
CA ILE A 100 -0.12 9.17 16.19
C ILE A 100 0.17 10.33 17.15
N GLY A 101 0.73 11.42 16.65
CA GLY A 101 1.06 12.62 17.44
C GLY A 101 -0.06 13.66 17.53
N GLY A 102 -1.24 13.37 17.00
CA GLY A 102 -2.44 14.22 17.06
C GLY A 102 -3.37 13.86 18.20
#